data_AF-A0A9E0CUM9-F1
#
_entry.id   AF-A0A9E0CUM9-F1
#
_cell.length_a   1.000
_cell.length_b   1.000
_cell.length_c   1.000
_cell.angle_alpha   90.00
_cell.angle_beta   90.00
_cell.angle_gamma   90.00
#
_symmetry.space_group_name_H-M   'P 1'
#
loop_
_entity.id
_entity.type
_entity.pdbx_description
1 polymer ?
#
loop_
_entity_poly.entity_id
_entity_poly.type
_entity_poly.pdbx_seq_one_letter_code
_entity_poly.pdbx_strand_id
1 'polypeptide(L)' 'MSVQYRVVFAKNDEAVAGPDDADVVVTIGVADAGLAPATAFMLGKLKNTGPTGALFAAFRDGSAAAAISRLASRP' A
#
# COMPACT_ATOMS: atom_id res chain seq x y z
N MET A 1 10.64 11.72 3.09
CA MET A 1 10.36 10.65 2.13
C MET A 1 8.90 10.27 2.28
N SER A 2 8.11 10.49 1.24
CA SER A 2 6.65 10.32 1.25
C SER A 2 6.25 8.99 0.61
N VAL A 3 5.17 8.39 1.12
CA VAL A 3 4.60 7.15 0.59
C VAL A 3 3.13 7.38 0.26
N GLN A 4 2.71 6.98 -0.93
CA GLN A 4 1.31 6.92 -1.33
C GLN A 4 0.87 5.46 -1.36
N TYR A 5 -0.27 5.16 -0.73
CA TYR A 5 -0.89 3.84 -0.74
C TYR A 5 -2.12 3.86 -1.63
N ARG A 6 -2.26 2.83 -2.47
CA ARG A 6 -3.37 2.61 -3.39
C ARG A 6 -3.95 1.22 -3.16
N VAL A 7 -5.22 1.17 -2.77
CA VAL A 7 -6.00 -0.08 -2.68
C VAL A 7 -6.94 -0.14 -3.86
N VAL A 8 -6.76 -1.13 -4.74
CA VAL A 8 -7.54 -1.29 -5.97
C VAL A 8 -8.71 -2.23 -5.72
N PHE A 9 -9.93 -1.75 -5.97
CA PHE A 9 -11.18 -2.51 -5.82
C PHE A 9 -11.61 -3.13 -7.15
N ALA A 10 -11.47 -2.37 -8.24
CA ALA A 10 -11.76 -2.80 -9.60
C ALA A 10 -10.98 -1.92 -10.59
N LYS A 11 -11.18 -2.16 -11.90
CA LYS A 11 -10.59 -1.31 -12.94
C LYS A 11 -11.10 0.14 -12.78
N ASN A 12 -10.17 1.09 -12.65
CA ASN A 12 -10.43 2.51 -12.41
C ASN A 12 -11.12 2.82 -11.06
N ASP A 13 -11.13 1.87 -10.13
CA ASP A 13 -11.66 2.07 -8.79
C ASP A 13 -10.58 1.79 -7.76
N GLU A 14 -10.04 2.86 -7.17
CA GLU A 14 -9.01 2.79 -6.15
C GLU A 14 -9.23 3.78 -5.01
N ALA A 15 -8.77 3.38 -3.83
CA ALA A 15 -8.64 4.24 -2.67
C ALA A 15 -7.19 4.65 -2.50
N VAL A 16 -6.95 5.95 -2.41
CA VAL A 16 -5.61 6.53 -2.34
C VAL A 16 -5.43 7.30 -1.04
N ALA A 17 -4.28 7.15 -0.38
CA ALA A 17 -3.84 8.01 0.71
C ALA A 17 -2.36 8.35 0.57
N GLY A 18 -2.02 9.61 0.82
CA GLY A 18 -0.68 10.16 0.64
C GLY A 18 -0.61 11.12 -0.55
N PRO A 19 0.49 11.88 -0.67
CA PRO A 19 0.64 12.93 -1.68
C PRO A 19 0.81 12.35 -3.10
N ASP A 20 0.37 13.10 -4.11
CA ASP A 20 0.44 12.66 -5.53
C ASP A 20 1.86 12.58 -6.08
N ASP A 21 2.78 13.36 -5.50
CA ASP A 21 4.22 13.37 -5.80
C ASP A 21 5.03 12.52 -4.82
N ALA A 22 4.41 11.46 -4.26
CA ALA A 22 5.09 10.58 -3.32
C ALA A 22 6.34 9.91 -3.91
N ASP A 23 7.43 9.88 -3.13
CA ASP A 23 8.67 9.19 -3.51
C ASP A 23 8.46 7.69 -3.75
N VAL A 24 7.51 7.10 -3.02
CA VAL A 24 7.13 5.69 -3.13
C VAL A 24 5.63 5.57 -3.33
N VAL A 25 5.22 4.84 -4.36
CA VAL A 25 3.82 4.47 -4.58
C VAL A 25 3.67 2.98 -4.32
N VAL A 26 2.73 2.62 -3.45
CA VAL A 26 2.41 1.25 -3.06
C VAL A 26 1.03 0.90 -3.57
N THR A 27 0.90 -0.21 -4.28
CA THR A 27 -0.38 -0.68 -4.84
C THR A 27 -0.67 -2.10 -4.39
N ILE A 28 -1.90 -2.36 -3.95
CA ILE A 28 -2.40 -3.68 -3.56
C ILE A 28 -3.87 -3.83 -3.96
N GLY A 29 -4.30 -5.03 -4.33
CA GLY A 29 -5.72 -5.32 -4.55
C GLY A 29 -6.47 -5.48 -3.23
N VAL A 30 -7.74 -5.06 -3.18
CA VAL A 30 -8.58 -5.17 -1.96
C VAL A 30 -8.69 -6.62 -1.46
N ALA A 31 -8.72 -7.61 -2.36
CA ALA A 31 -8.75 -9.02 -2.02
C ALA A 31 -7.52 -9.50 -1.22
N ASP A 32 -6.38 -8.83 -1.41
CA ASP A 32 -5.12 -9.14 -0.73
C ASP A 32 -4.83 -8.18 0.44
N ALA A 33 -5.67 -7.15 0.66
CA ALA A 33 -5.45 -6.08 1.65
C ALA A 33 -5.52 -6.55 3.12
N GLY A 34 -6.04 -7.76 3.37
CA GLY A 34 -6.03 -8.41 4.69
C GLY A 34 -4.70 -9.09 5.04
N LEU A 35 -3.79 -9.26 4.08
CA LEU A 35 -2.46 -9.83 4.33
C LEU A 35 -1.55 -8.80 5.04
N ALA A 36 -0.61 -9.29 5.85
CA ALA A 36 0.47 -8.45 6.34
C ALA A 36 1.24 -7.86 5.14
N PRO A 37 1.56 -6.54 5.11
CA PRO A 37 2.16 -5.89 3.94
C PRO A 37 3.46 -6.55 3.44
N ALA A 38 4.31 -7.00 4.36
CA ALA A 38 5.53 -7.73 4.03
C ALA A 38 5.24 -9.07 3.32
N THR A 39 4.24 -9.81 3.79
CA THR A 39 3.78 -11.06 3.16
C THR A 39 3.19 -10.79 1.79
N ALA A 40 2.33 -9.79 1.64
CA ALA A 40 1.76 -9.39 0.35
C ALA A 40 2.85 -8.99 -0.65
N PHE A 41 3.90 -8.30 -0.18
CA PHE A 41 5.05 -7.93 -1.01
C PHE A 41 5.84 -9.16 -1.47
N MET A 42 6.16 -10.08 -0.55
CA MET A 42 6.88 -11.32 -0.86
C MET A 42 6.11 -12.22 -1.83
N LEU A 43 4.78 -12.26 -1.74
CA LEU A 43 3.91 -12.99 -2.67
C LEU A 43 3.67 -12.24 -4.00
N GLY A 44 4.25 -11.05 -4.15
CA GLY A 44 4.09 -10.21 -5.34
C GLY A 44 2.69 -9.60 -5.51
N LYS A 45 1.85 -9.60 -4.47
CA LYS A 45 0.51 -9.01 -4.42
C LYS A 45 0.51 -7.51 -4.10
N LEU A 46 1.47 -7.08 -3.29
CA LEU A 46 1.77 -5.67 -3.06
C LEU A 46 2.93 -5.27 -3.97
N LYS A 47 2.70 -4.25 -4.80
CA LYS A 47 3.71 -3.66 -5.69
C LYS A 47 4.16 -2.32 -5.13
N ASN A 48 5.41 -1.97 -5.39
CA ASN A 48 5.89 -0.62 -5.15
C ASN A 48 6.60 -0.05 -6.38
N THR A 49 6.56 1.27 -6.50
CA THR A 49 7.40 2.07 -7.39
C THR A 49 8.17 3.05 -6.52
N GLY A 50 9.46 3.25 -6.80
CA GLY A 50 10.36 4.07 -5.96
C GLY A 50 11.22 3.24 -4.99
N PRO A 51 11.96 3.90 -4.08
CA PRO A 51 12.96 3.21 -3.26
C PRO A 51 12.36 2.29 -2.19
N THR A 52 12.77 1.03 -2.18
CA THR A 52 12.24 -0.01 -1.27
C THR A 52 12.60 0.24 0.21
N GLY A 53 13.62 1.05 0.51
CA GLY A 53 14.03 1.35 1.88
C GLY A 53 12.91 2.01 2.72
N ALA A 54 12.19 2.97 2.15
CA ALA A 54 11.07 3.63 2.82
C ALA A 54 9.87 2.68 3.01
N LEU A 55 9.63 1.79 2.04
CA LEU A 55 8.62 0.74 2.16
C LEU A 55 8.90 -0.20 3.34
N PHE A 56 10.15 -0.66 3.48
CA PHE A 56 10.52 -1.55 4.58
C PHE A 56 10.52 -0.83 5.94
N ALA A 57 10.79 0.48 6.00
CA ALA A 57 10.54 1.25 7.21
C ALA A 57 9.06 1.21 7.60
N ALA A 58 8.16 1.48 6.65
CA ALA A 58 6.71 1.45 6.85
C ALA A 58 6.14 0.08 7.21
N PHE A 59 6.82 -1.01 6.82
CA PHE A 59 6.47 -2.36 7.25
C PHE A 59 6.83 -2.60 8.72
N ARG A 60 8.01 -2.11 9.15
CA ARG A 60 8.49 -2.30 10.52
C ARG A 60 7.72 -1.48 11.54
N ASP A 61 7.33 -0.25 11.19
CA ASP A 61 6.56 0.62 12.07
C ASP A 61 5.04 0.39 12.00
N GLY A 62 4.57 -0.47 11.09
CA GLY A 62 3.16 -0.83 10.93
C GLY A 62 2.29 0.21 10.21
N SER A 63 2.85 1.35 9.80
CA SER A 63 2.11 2.42 9.10
C SER A 63 1.50 1.93 7.78
N ALA A 64 2.19 1.05 7.07
CA ALA A 64 1.69 0.45 5.84
C ALA A 64 0.41 -0.38 6.09
N ALA A 65 0.40 -1.19 7.15
CA ALA A 65 -0.76 -2.03 7.49
C ALA A 65 -1.95 -1.16 7.88
N ALA A 66 -1.73 -0.12 8.68
CA ALA A 66 -2.78 0.81 9.10
C ALA A 66 -3.36 1.60 7.92
N ALA A 67 -2.52 2.09 7.01
CA ALA A 67 -2.97 2.83 5.84
C ALA A 67 -3.77 1.95 4.88
N ILE A 68 -3.27 0.75 4.56
CA ILE A 68 -3.95 -0.20 3.67
C ILE A 68 -5.29 -0.65 4.27
N SER A 69 -5.33 -0.98 5.57
CA SER A 69 -6.57 -1.40 6.25
C SER A 69 -7.63 -0.28 6.24
N ARG A 70 -7.23 0.98 6.48
CA ARG A 70 -8.16 2.12 6.40
C ARG A 70 -8.70 2.32 4.98
N LEU A 71 -7.85 2.19 3.97
CA LEU A 71 -8.27 2.34 2.57
C LEU A 71 -9.19 1.19 2.12
N ALA A 72 -8.92 -0.04 2.58
CA ALA A 72 -9.71 -1.22 2.27
C ALA A 72 -11.08 -1.26 2.98
N SER A 73 -11.24 -0.52 4.08
CA SER A 73 -12.48 -0.45 4.87
C SER A 73 -13.40 0.71 4.50
N ARG A 74 -13.16 1.36 3.35
CA ARG A 74 -14.12 2.36 2.82
C ARG A 74 -15.50 1.71 2.69
N PRO A 75 -16.58 2.39 3.10
CA PRO A 75 -17.95 1.92 2.87
C PRO A 75 -18.28 1.85 1.38
#